data_AF-A0A9J6CC31-F1
#
_entry.id   AF-A0A9J6CC31-F1
#
_cell.length_a   1.000
_cell.length_b   1.000
_cell.length_c   1.000
_cell.angle_alpha   90.00
_cell.angle_beta   90.00
_cell.angle_gamma   90.00
#
_symmetry.space_group_name_H-M   'P 1'
#
loop_
_entity.id
_entity.type
_entity.pdbx_description
1 polymer ?
#
loop_
_entity_poly.entity_id
_entity_poly.type
_entity_poly.pdbx_seq_one_letter_code
_entity_poly.pdbx_strand_id
1 'polypeptide(L)'
;MIESSKLLKSNISDDLKYFYNKNGTTYPWKTSAGGEKEFLLTFLNIGVSFECIKPSIAIHSPYEFPNSHDFLGVEDKHEYEIKIVPIITKTDESLRQMSFETRKCYFNDEKELKFFKIYTKNNCEFECLSHALYQICKCVPFYYIRNSTWDICNFYKMKNCIDNLLHMQSTEGNNCNCLPACNSVSYMYEIIQNKFTDDFRKNFTNVWGKRSLRQVKNLTLRSYYKDTEYYALLRHQEFKLVDFLSYVGGILGLFAGISSLSIFEVIYFITLRLFTDLWRHFRS
;
A
#
# COMPACT_ATOMS: atom_id res chain seq x y z
N MET A 1 28.03 -20.90 -26.31
CA MET A 1 27.80 -21.78 -25.15
C MET A 1 29.02 -21.72 -24.25
N ILE A 2 29.05 -20.73 -23.36
CA ILE A 2 30.04 -20.58 -22.29
C ILE A 2 29.23 -20.18 -21.05
N GLU A 3 29.39 -20.96 -19.98
CA GLU A 3 28.68 -20.89 -18.70
C GLU A 3 28.56 -19.46 -18.15
N SER A 4 27.39 -18.84 -18.36
CA SER A 4 27.03 -17.54 -17.78
C SER A 4 26.33 -17.68 -16.41
N SER A 5 26.15 -18.91 -15.92
CA SER A 5 25.39 -19.24 -14.71
C SER A 5 26.22 -19.24 -13.41
N LYS A 6 27.52 -18.92 -13.46
CA LYS A 6 28.43 -18.99 -12.30
C LYS A 6 28.90 -17.66 -11.71
N LEU A 7 28.53 -16.50 -12.28
CA LEU A 7 29.05 -15.18 -11.85
C LEU A 7 28.08 -14.29 -11.04
N LEU A 8 26.90 -14.79 -10.66
CA LEU A 8 26.00 -14.15 -9.69
C LEU A 8 25.90 -14.95 -8.38
N LYS A 9 27.04 -15.50 -7.93
CA LYS A 9 27.25 -15.74 -6.50
C LYS A 9 28.03 -14.55 -5.94
N SER A 10 27.42 -13.36 -5.96
CA SER A 10 27.73 -12.46 -4.86
C SER A 10 27.27 -13.19 -3.60
N ASN A 11 28.11 -13.25 -2.60
CA ASN A 11 27.68 -13.64 -1.27
C ASN A 11 26.59 -12.63 -0.86
N ILE A 12 25.34 -12.95 -1.18
CA ILE A 12 24.16 -12.50 -0.45
C ILE A 12 24.32 -13.22 0.90
N SER A 13 25.15 -12.62 1.75
CA SER A 13 25.71 -13.24 2.94
C SER A 13 24.61 -13.41 3.97
N ASP A 14 24.21 -14.64 4.25
CA ASP A 14 23.49 -15.08 5.45
C ASP A 14 22.18 -14.34 5.84
N ASP A 15 21.77 -13.28 5.14
CA ASP A 15 20.67 -12.42 5.54
C ASP A 15 19.31 -13.00 5.17
N LEU A 16 19.27 -13.88 4.17
CA LEU A 16 18.09 -14.68 3.87
C LEU A 16 17.82 -15.73 4.96
N LYS A 17 18.82 -16.16 5.74
CA LYS A 17 18.56 -17.02 6.92
C LYS A 17 17.81 -16.29 8.04
N TYR A 18 17.80 -14.96 8.05
CA TYR A 18 17.02 -14.17 9.02
C TYR A 18 15.53 -14.09 8.68
N PHE A 19 15.13 -14.45 7.46
CA PHE A 19 13.73 -14.59 7.09
C PHE A 19 13.23 -16.02 7.27
N TYR A 20 14.06 -17.04 7.02
CA TYR A 20 13.65 -18.44 7.04
C TYR A 20 14.18 -19.20 8.27
N ASN A 21 13.27 -19.69 9.12
CA ASN A 21 13.60 -20.81 10.02
C ASN A 21 13.99 -22.05 9.18
N LYS A 22 14.72 -23.02 9.76
CA LYS A 22 15.03 -24.33 9.14
C LYS A 22 13.80 -25.08 8.61
N ASN A 23 12.60 -24.73 9.08
CA ASN A 23 11.32 -25.29 8.66
C ASN A 23 10.55 -24.41 7.63
N GLY A 24 11.14 -23.34 7.12
CA GLY A 24 10.50 -22.44 6.14
C GLY A 24 9.43 -21.49 6.70
N THR A 25 9.18 -21.50 8.01
CA THR A 25 8.25 -20.56 8.67
C THR A 25 8.96 -19.24 8.95
N THR A 26 8.46 -18.15 8.38
CA THR A 26 8.96 -16.79 8.61
C THR A 26 8.04 -16.09 9.61
N TYR A 27 8.59 -15.51 10.68
CA TYR A 27 7.85 -14.57 11.53
C TYR A 27 8.36 -13.17 11.23
N PRO A 28 7.47 -12.18 11.02
CA PRO A 28 7.91 -10.81 10.83
C PRO A 28 8.64 -10.34 12.09
N TRP A 29 9.75 -9.63 11.89
CA TRP A 29 10.52 -9.04 12.96
C TRP A 29 9.64 -8.06 13.74
N LYS A 30 9.65 -8.16 15.07
CA LYS A 30 8.94 -7.25 15.97
C LYS A 30 9.96 -6.50 16.81
N THR A 31 9.78 -5.19 16.93
CA THR A 31 10.52 -4.38 17.90
C THR A 31 9.71 -4.32 19.20
N SER A 32 10.39 -4.40 20.34
CA SER A 32 9.79 -4.06 21.63
C SER A 32 9.88 -2.55 21.83
N ALA A 33 8.76 -1.88 22.14
CA ALA A 33 8.69 -0.42 22.28
C ALA A 33 9.13 0.31 20.98
N GLY A 34 9.40 1.63 21.04
CA GLY A 34 9.96 2.42 19.93
C GLY A 34 11.39 2.01 19.54
N GLY A 35 11.80 0.78 19.88
CA GLY A 35 13.15 0.27 19.89
C GLY A 35 13.91 0.52 18.60
N GLU A 36 15.09 1.11 18.77
CA GLU A 36 16.00 1.45 17.68
C GLU A 36 16.56 0.19 17.03
N LYS A 37 16.54 0.15 15.69
CA LYS A 37 17.22 -0.87 14.90
C LYS A 37 18.27 -0.19 14.04
N GLU A 38 19.52 -0.50 14.35
CA GLU A 38 20.66 -0.08 13.54
C GLU A 38 20.96 -1.17 12.51
N PHE A 39 21.00 -0.79 11.23
CA PHE A 39 21.44 -1.60 10.12
C PHE A 39 22.70 -0.98 9.51
N LEU A 40 23.84 -1.66 9.62
CA LEU A 40 25.07 -1.23 8.96
C LEU A 40 25.17 -1.89 7.58
N LEU A 41 24.92 -1.13 6.51
CA LEU A 41 25.02 -1.62 5.14
C LEU A 41 26.38 -1.22 4.54
N THR A 42 27.28 -2.21 4.43
CA THR A 42 28.61 -1.98 3.86
C THR A 42 28.64 -2.42 2.40
N PHE A 43 28.80 -1.46 1.48
CA PHE A 43 28.98 -1.78 0.06
C PHE A 43 30.47 -1.91 -0.25
N LEU A 44 30.91 -3.12 -0.57
CA LEU A 44 32.26 -3.40 -1.07
C LEU A 44 32.31 -3.09 -2.56
N ASN A 45 33.13 -2.12 -2.96
CA ASN A 45 33.35 -1.81 -4.38
C ASN A 45 34.22 -2.92 -5.02
N ILE A 46 33.57 -3.89 -5.65
CA ILE A 46 34.23 -4.97 -6.39
C ILE A 46 34.63 -4.46 -7.78
N GLY A 47 35.61 -3.55 -7.86
CA GLY A 47 36.41 -3.26 -9.06
C GLY A 47 35.71 -2.79 -10.35
N VAL A 48 34.39 -2.72 -10.42
CA VAL A 48 33.65 -2.13 -11.54
C VAL A 48 33.36 -0.67 -11.18
N SER A 49 33.55 0.27 -12.10
CA SER A 49 33.21 1.68 -11.85
C SER A 49 31.70 1.82 -11.63
N PHE A 50 31.26 1.65 -10.38
CA PHE A 50 29.88 1.78 -9.92
C PHE A 50 29.46 3.24 -9.73
N GLU A 51 29.96 4.16 -10.55
CA GLU A 51 29.54 5.58 -10.52
C GLU A 51 28.04 5.76 -10.84
N CYS A 52 27.36 4.73 -11.38
CA CYS A 52 25.95 4.80 -11.76
C CYS A 52 24.96 4.08 -10.83
N ILE A 53 25.39 3.32 -9.80
CA ILE A 53 24.45 2.63 -8.90
C ILE A 53 24.33 3.40 -7.60
N LYS A 54 23.23 4.15 -7.47
CA LYS A 54 22.81 4.75 -6.19
C LYS A 54 21.90 3.76 -5.47
N PRO A 55 22.20 3.38 -4.22
CA PRO A 55 21.27 2.57 -3.45
C PRO A 55 19.96 3.34 -3.24
N SER A 56 18.86 2.61 -3.16
CA SER A 56 17.57 3.16 -2.78
C SER A 56 16.89 2.29 -1.74
N ILE A 57 16.05 2.91 -0.92
CA ILE A 57 15.34 2.28 0.18
C ILE A 57 13.85 2.52 -0.04
N ALA A 58 13.02 1.49 0.09
CA ALA A 58 11.57 1.62 0.12
C ALA A 58 11.05 1.11 1.46
N ILE A 59 10.07 1.82 2.02
CA ILE A 59 9.40 1.46 3.27
C ILE A 59 7.93 1.25 2.95
N HIS A 60 7.48 0.02 3.08
CA HIS A 60 6.12 -0.37 2.72
C HIS A 60 5.62 -1.52 3.60
N SER A 61 4.34 -1.83 3.48
CA SER A 61 3.73 -2.97 4.14
C SER A 61 4.35 -4.29 3.67
N PRO A 62 4.58 -5.27 4.56
CA PRO A 62 5.12 -6.57 4.17
C PRO A 62 4.19 -7.37 3.25
N TYR A 63 2.93 -6.94 3.12
CA TYR A 63 1.95 -7.53 2.21
C TYR A 63 1.93 -6.89 0.82
N GLU A 64 2.69 -5.81 0.63
CA GLU A 64 2.77 -5.08 -0.63
C GLU A 64 4.05 -5.42 -1.38
N PHE A 65 3.93 -5.49 -2.70
CA PHE A 65 5.11 -5.54 -3.56
C PHE A 65 5.78 -4.16 -3.60
N PRO A 66 7.12 -4.07 -3.50
CA PRO A 66 7.82 -2.78 -3.55
C PRO A 66 7.59 -2.12 -4.91
N ASN A 67 6.92 -0.96 -4.90
CA ASN A 67 6.71 -0.15 -6.10
C ASN A 67 7.88 0.82 -6.30
N SER A 68 8.26 1.06 -7.56
CA SER A 68 9.39 1.91 -7.89
C SER A 68 9.22 3.40 -7.57
N HIS A 69 7.98 3.84 -7.37
CA HIS A 69 7.68 5.25 -7.07
C HIS A 69 8.01 5.64 -5.63
N ASP A 70 8.11 4.67 -4.71
CA ASP A 70 8.32 4.92 -3.27
C ASP A 70 9.79 4.72 -2.85
N PHE A 71 10.71 4.66 -3.81
CA PHE A 71 12.13 4.53 -3.54
C PHE A 71 12.76 5.87 -3.13
N LEU A 72 13.28 5.91 -1.92
CA LEU A 72 14.19 6.94 -1.45
C LEU A 72 15.59 6.68 -1.99
N GLY A 73 16.12 7.56 -2.83
CA GLY A 73 17.54 7.53 -3.20
C GLY A 73 18.43 7.91 -2.02
N VAL A 74 19.45 7.11 -1.74
CA VAL A 74 20.44 7.38 -0.69
C VAL A 74 21.83 7.60 -1.29
N GLU A 75 22.61 8.46 -0.64
CA GLU A 75 23.97 8.80 -1.01
C GLU A 75 24.98 7.96 -0.21
N ASP A 76 26.13 7.68 -0.82
CA ASP A 76 27.22 7.04 -0.11
C ASP A 76 27.85 7.97 0.92
N LYS A 77 28.50 7.39 1.94
CA LYS A 77 29.21 8.12 3.02
C LYS A 77 28.31 9.03 3.85
N HIS A 78 27.05 8.65 3.96
CA HIS A 78 26.09 9.29 4.84
C HIS A 78 25.55 8.28 5.84
N GLU A 79 25.18 8.80 7.00
CA GLU A 79 24.35 8.12 7.97
C GLU A 79 22.92 8.64 7.79
N TYR A 80 21.99 7.71 7.60
CA TYR A 80 20.57 7.98 7.48
C TYR A 80 19.87 7.44 8.70
N GLU A 81 19.17 8.33 9.39
CA GLU A 81 18.29 7.99 10.49
C GLU A 81 16.84 8.16 10.00
N ILE A 82 16.10 7.06 9.96
CA ILE A 82 14.74 6.98 9.47
C ILE A 82 13.79 6.75 10.64
N LYS A 83 12.96 7.74 10.91
CA LYS A 83 11.90 7.66 11.92
C LYS A 83 10.62 7.19 11.24
N ILE A 84 10.11 6.04 11.63
CA ILE A 84 8.94 5.41 11.04
C ILE A 84 7.71 5.73 11.89
N VAL A 85 6.64 6.18 11.24
CA VAL A 85 5.34 6.45 11.84
C VAL A 85 4.29 5.59 11.12
N PRO A 86 3.82 4.49 11.72
CA PRO A 86 2.78 3.67 11.12
C PRO A 86 1.42 4.38 11.20
N ILE A 87 0.71 4.39 10.09
CA ILE A 87 -0.70 4.79 10.01
C ILE A 87 -1.52 3.52 9.85
N ILE A 88 -2.35 3.25 10.86
CA ILE A 88 -3.25 2.11 10.86
C ILE A 88 -4.64 2.63 10.54
N THR A 89 -5.26 2.13 9.48
CA THR A 89 -6.67 2.39 9.17
C THR A 89 -7.47 1.12 9.40
N LYS A 90 -8.53 1.24 10.19
CA LYS A 90 -9.46 0.16 10.49
C LYS A 90 -10.88 0.61 10.19
N THR A 91 -11.63 -0.24 9.52
CA THR A 91 -13.04 0.00 9.21
C THR A 91 -13.89 -0.90 10.10
N ASP A 92 -14.96 -0.32 10.66
CA ASP A 92 -15.95 -1.03 11.45
C ASP A 92 -16.63 -2.15 10.62
N GLU A 93 -16.77 -3.33 11.20
CA GLU A 93 -17.36 -4.50 10.58
C GLU A 93 -18.84 -4.28 10.16
N SER A 94 -19.56 -3.40 10.85
CA SER A 94 -20.94 -3.01 10.48
C SER A 94 -21.05 -2.41 9.08
N LEU A 95 -19.97 -1.79 8.58
CA LEU A 95 -19.91 -1.22 7.23
C LEU A 95 -19.86 -2.28 6.13
N ARG A 96 -19.68 -3.57 6.46
CA ARG A 96 -19.79 -4.67 5.48
C ARG A 96 -21.19 -4.80 4.87
N GLN A 97 -22.22 -4.32 5.58
CA GLN A 97 -23.60 -4.34 5.07
C GLN A 97 -23.80 -3.36 3.90
N MET A 98 -22.95 -2.33 3.78
CA MET A 98 -22.97 -1.40 2.66
C MET A 98 -22.24 -2.00 1.46
N SER A 99 -22.65 -1.68 0.23
CA SER A 99 -21.90 -2.09 -0.98
C SER A 99 -20.49 -1.48 -1.04
N PHE A 100 -19.57 -2.07 -1.82
CA PHE A 100 -18.22 -1.53 -1.95
C PHE A 100 -18.20 -0.18 -2.70
N GLU A 101 -19.16 0.08 -3.60
CA GLU A 101 -19.23 1.33 -4.36
C GLU A 101 -19.60 2.53 -3.49
N THR A 102 -20.44 2.33 -2.48
CA THR A 102 -20.83 3.36 -1.51
C THR A 102 -19.74 3.54 -0.45
N ARG A 103 -19.14 2.44 0.03
CA ARG A 103 -18.07 2.51 1.04
C ARG A 103 -16.72 2.94 0.45
N LYS A 104 -16.49 2.84 -0.86
CA LYS A 104 -15.23 3.24 -1.52
C LYS A 104 -13.97 2.50 -1.01
N CYS A 105 -14.11 1.29 -0.48
CA CYS A 105 -13.00 0.43 -0.10
C CYS A 105 -13.39 -1.05 -0.24
N TYR A 106 -12.40 -1.94 -0.32
CA TYR A 106 -12.61 -3.40 -0.31
C TYR A 106 -12.11 -4.01 1.00
N PHE A 107 -12.86 -4.93 1.58
CA PHE A 107 -12.30 -5.88 2.55
C PHE A 107 -11.51 -6.97 1.81
N ASN A 108 -10.58 -7.63 2.52
CA ASN A 108 -9.67 -8.60 1.91
C ASN A 108 -10.39 -9.79 1.25
N ASP A 109 -11.58 -10.12 1.72
CA ASP A 109 -12.43 -11.21 1.23
C ASP A 109 -13.36 -10.81 0.07
N GLU A 110 -13.47 -9.52 -0.27
CA GLU A 110 -14.40 -9.04 -1.31
C GLU A 110 -13.78 -9.00 -2.70
N LYS A 111 -12.46 -8.88 -2.77
CA LYS A 111 -11.73 -8.79 -4.04
C LYS A 111 -10.46 -9.62 -3.99
N GLU A 112 -10.52 -10.75 -4.69
CA GLU A 112 -9.37 -11.63 -4.86
C GLU A 112 -8.45 -11.15 -5.98
N LEU A 113 -7.15 -11.26 -5.74
CA LEU A 113 -6.08 -10.97 -6.70
C LEU A 113 -5.52 -12.30 -7.25
N LYS A 114 -4.96 -12.28 -8.46
CA LYS A 114 -4.51 -13.50 -9.15
C LYS A 114 -3.16 -14.00 -8.67
N PHE A 115 -2.26 -13.08 -8.36
CA PHE A 115 -0.88 -13.34 -7.98
C PHE A 115 -0.63 -13.08 -6.50
N PHE A 116 -1.31 -12.10 -5.90
CA PHE A 116 -1.19 -11.79 -4.47
C PHE A 116 -2.31 -12.41 -3.64
N LYS A 117 -1.97 -12.89 -2.42
CA LYS A 117 -2.96 -13.46 -1.49
C LYS A 117 -3.76 -12.41 -0.72
N ILE A 118 -3.18 -11.23 -0.51
CA ILE A 118 -3.77 -10.16 0.30
C ILE A 118 -4.04 -8.98 -0.63
N TYR A 119 -5.27 -8.48 -0.58
CA TYR A 119 -5.68 -7.31 -1.32
C TYR A 119 -5.03 -6.05 -0.73
N THR A 120 -4.30 -5.34 -1.56
CA THR A 120 -3.92 -3.94 -1.32
C THR A 120 -4.14 -3.17 -2.60
N LYS A 121 -4.27 -1.85 -2.48
CA LYS A 121 -4.42 -0.98 -3.67
C LYS A 121 -3.20 -1.12 -4.58
N ASN A 122 -2.00 -1.09 -4.01
CA ASN A 122 -0.73 -1.21 -4.75
C ASN A 122 -0.62 -2.55 -5.48
N ASN A 123 -0.97 -3.67 -4.82
CA ASN A 123 -0.97 -4.99 -5.45
C ASN A 123 -1.98 -5.05 -6.60
N CYS A 124 -3.20 -4.53 -6.40
CA CYS A 124 -4.22 -4.47 -7.44
C CYS A 124 -3.76 -3.69 -8.68
N GLU A 125 -3.18 -2.50 -8.47
CA GLU A 125 -2.65 -1.67 -9.54
C GLU A 125 -1.47 -2.35 -10.25
N PHE A 126 -0.61 -3.05 -9.51
CA PHE A 126 0.51 -3.81 -10.08
C PHE A 126 0.04 -4.97 -10.96
N GLU A 127 -0.96 -5.76 -10.52
CA GLU A 127 -1.55 -6.81 -11.34
C GLU A 127 -2.25 -6.24 -12.58
N CYS A 128 -2.98 -5.13 -12.40
CA CYS A 128 -3.67 -4.46 -13.50
C CYS A 128 -2.68 -3.96 -14.55
N LEU A 129 -1.57 -3.35 -14.11
CA LEU A 129 -0.49 -2.90 -14.97
C LEU A 129 0.16 -4.09 -15.69
N SER A 130 0.53 -5.16 -14.97
CA SER A 130 1.09 -6.35 -15.61
C SER A 130 0.13 -6.96 -16.65
N HIS A 131 -1.17 -6.96 -16.38
CA HIS A 131 -2.16 -7.46 -17.31
C HIS A 131 -2.28 -6.55 -18.55
N ALA A 132 -2.30 -5.22 -18.36
CA ALA A 132 -2.32 -4.26 -19.45
C ALA A 132 -1.08 -4.38 -20.35
N LEU A 133 0.12 -4.52 -19.75
CA LEU A 133 1.36 -4.78 -20.47
C LEU A 133 1.24 -6.02 -21.37
N TYR A 134 0.70 -7.12 -20.82
CA TYR A 134 0.48 -8.32 -21.60
C TYR A 134 -0.56 -8.14 -22.72
N GLN A 135 -1.65 -7.41 -22.47
CA GLN A 135 -2.70 -7.20 -23.49
C GLN A 135 -2.18 -6.42 -24.69
N ILE A 136 -1.41 -5.35 -24.44
CA ILE A 136 -0.90 -4.43 -25.46
C ILE A 136 0.33 -5.02 -26.15
N CYS A 137 1.29 -5.53 -25.38
CA CYS A 137 2.62 -5.87 -25.88
C CYS A 137 2.84 -7.37 -26.08
N LYS A 138 1.88 -8.20 -25.66
CA LYS A 138 1.94 -9.68 -25.68
C LYS A 138 3.16 -10.27 -24.97
N CYS A 139 3.77 -9.50 -24.06
CA CYS A 139 4.87 -9.94 -23.21
C CYS A 139 4.87 -9.09 -21.93
N VAL A 140 5.56 -9.56 -20.88
CA VAL A 140 5.69 -8.86 -19.60
C VAL A 140 7.17 -8.67 -19.24
N PRO A 141 7.59 -7.51 -18.69
CA PRO A 141 8.95 -7.32 -18.21
C PRO A 141 9.37 -8.39 -17.19
N PHE A 142 10.65 -8.77 -17.18
CA PHE A 142 11.15 -9.84 -16.30
C PHE A 142 11.01 -9.54 -14.80
N TYR A 143 10.97 -8.26 -14.42
CA TYR A 143 10.85 -7.80 -13.03
C TYR A 143 9.39 -7.60 -12.59
N TYR A 144 8.42 -7.81 -13.49
CA TYR A 144 7.00 -7.84 -13.16
C TYR A 144 6.54 -9.27 -12.87
N ILE A 145 5.53 -9.38 -12.00
CA ILE A 145 4.89 -10.67 -11.72
C ILE A 145 4.00 -11.04 -12.90
N ARG A 146 4.11 -12.27 -13.38
CA ARG A 146 3.38 -12.76 -14.55
C ARG A 146 2.85 -14.16 -14.34
N ASN A 147 1.87 -14.52 -15.16
CA ASN A 147 1.49 -15.92 -15.29
C ASN A 147 2.63 -16.72 -15.96
N SER A 148 2.77 -18.00 -15.62
CA SER A 148 3.79 -18.89 -16.19
C SER A 148 3.68 -19.01 -17.70
N THR A 149 2.47 -18.86 -18.24
CA THR A 149 2.14 -18.91 -19.67
C THR A 149 2.49 -17.64 -20.45
N TRP A 150 2.78 -16.52 -19.78
CA TRP A 150 3.04 -15.24 -20.45
C TRP A 150 4.52 -15.07 -20.78
N ASP A 151 4.83 -14.66 -22.01
CA ASP A 151 6.21 -14.47 -22.45
C ASP A 151 6.93 -13.31 -21.74
N ILE A 152 8.23 -13.47 -21.53
CA ILE A 152 9.10 -12.40 -21.03
C ILE A 152 9.49 -11.49 -22.21
N CYS A 153 9.32 -10.18 -22.05
CA CYS A 153 9.72 -9.23 -23.08
C CYS A 153 11.24 -9.22 -23.29
N ASN A 154 11.67 -9.29 -24.55
CA ASN A 154 13.04 -8.92 -24.93
C ASN A 154 13.17 -7.38 -25.01
N PHE A 155 14.42 -6.90 -25.07
CA PHE A 155 14.70 -5.46 -25.10
C PHE A 155 14.01 -4.73 -26.26
N TYR A 156 14.01 -5.31 -27.47
CA TYR A 156 13.42 -4.69 -28.66
C TYR A 156 11.90 -4.59 -28.60
N LYS A 157 11.21 -5.66 -28.16
CA LYS A 157 9.75 -5.65 -27.95
C LYS A 157 9.37 -4.67 -26.86
N MET A 158 10.17 -4.58 -25.79
CA MET A 158 9.93 -3.64 -24.70
C MET A 158 9.99 -2.19 -25.18
N LYS A 159 11.00 -1.83 -25.97
CA LYS A 159 11.16 -0.47 -26.47
C LYS A 159 9.94 -0.01 -27.26
N ASN A 160 9.50 -0.80 -28.25
CA ASN A 160 8.33 -0.46 -29.06
C ASN A 160 7.01 -0.50 -28.26
N CYS A 161 6.95 -1.35 -27.24
CA CYS A 161 5.82 -1.48 -26.33
C CYS A 161 5.61 -0.23 -25.46
N ILE A 162 6.70 0.32 -24.89
CA ILE A 162 6.64 1.50 -24.01
C ILE A 162 6.05 2.70 -24.75
N ASP A 163 6.44 2.92 -26.01
CA ASP A 163 5.90 4.02 -26.82
C ASP A 163 4.37 3.90 -26.96
N ASN A 164 3.86 2.70 -27.23
CA ASN A 164 2.42 2.44 -27.33
C ASN A 164 1.67 2.61 -25.99
N LEU A 165 2.29 2.21 -24.87
CA LEU A 165 1.72 2.39 -23.53
C LEU A 165 1.53 3.86 -23.16
N LEU A 166 2.53 4.70 -23.45
CA LEU A 166 2.49 6.13 -23.16
C LEU A 166 1.36 6.84 -23.93
N HIS A 167 1.10 6.42 -25.17
CA HIS A 167 -0.02 6.92 -25.96
C HIS A 167 -1.40 6.48 -25.44
N MET A 168 -1.51 5.27 -24.86
CA MET A 168 -2.79 4.76 -24.34
C MET A 168 -3.14 5.35 -22.97
N GLN A 169 -2.15 5.54 -22.10
CA GLN A 169 -2.34 6.14 -20.78
C GLN A 169 -2.84 7.59 -20.88
N SER A 170 -2.49 8.30 -21.95
CA SER A 170 -2.89 9.68 -22.19
C SER A 170 -4.27 9.84 -22.84
N THR A 171 -4.84 8.77 -23.41
CA THR A 171 -6.09 8.84 -24.19
C THR A 171 -7.29 8.18 -23.51
N GLU A 172 -7.11 7.05 -22.84
CA GLU A 172 -8.24 6.29 -22.26
C GLU A 172 -8.15 6.07 -20.75
N GLY A 173 -6.97 6.20 -20.15
CA GLY A 173 -6.76 5.88 -18.74
C GLY A 173 -6.99 4.38 -18.46
N ASN A 174 -6.10 3.75 -17.68
CA ASN A 174 -6.33 2.34 -17.34
C ASN A 174 -7.57 2.22 -16.44
N ASN A 175 -8.61 1.54 -16.94
CA ASN A 175 -9.87 1.29 -16.23
C ASN A 175 -9.71 0.20 -15.15
N CYS A 176 -8.82 0.44 -14.18
CA CYS A 176 -8.58 -0.46 -13.05
C CYS A 176 -9.45 -0.03 -11.87
N ASN A 177 -10.44 -0.83 -11.49
CA ASN A 177 -11.28 -0.57 -10.30
C ASN A 177 -10.53 -0.96 -9.00
N CYS A 178 -9.40 -0.30 -8.71
CA CYS A 178 -8.57 -0.52 -7.53
C CYS A 178 -8.88 0.50 -6.44
N LEU A 179 -9.87 0.20 -5.59
CA LEU A 179 -10.20 0.98 -4.40
C LEU A 179 -9.21 0.66 -3.25
N PRO A 180 -9.00 1.56 -2.28
CA PRO A 180 -8.19 1.27 -1.10
C PRO A 180 -8.75 0.07 -0.31
N ALA A 181 -7.88 -0.62 0.43
CA ALA A 181 -8.31 -1.64 1.38
C ALA A 181 -9.00 -0.97 2.58
N CYS A 182 -10.08 -1.56 3.10
CA CYS A 182 -10.81 -1.04 4.26
C CYS A 182 -9.98 -1.14 5.55
N ASN A 183 -9.11 -2.16 5.63
CA ASN A 183 -8.14 -2.34 6.69
C ASN A 183 -6.74 -2.28 6.07
N SER A 184 -5.93 -1.33 6.50
CA SER A 184 -4.59 -1.12 5.93
C SER A 184 -3.62 -0.59 6.96
N VAL A 185 -2.33 -0.84 6.69
CA VAL A 185 -1.21 -0.28 7.43
C VAL A 185 -0.28 0.35 6.40
N SER A 186 -0.08 1.66 6.53
CA SER A 186 0.92 2.40 5.76
C SER A 186 1.98 2.97 6.70
N TYR A 187 3.13 3.34 6.16
CA TYR A 187 4.24 3.85 6.94
C TYR A 187 4.63 5.22 6.40
N MET A 188 4.44 6.25 7.20
CA MET A 188 5.10 7.53 6.99
C MET A 188 6.51 7.46 7.58
N TYR A 189 7.41 8.28 7.05
CA TYR A 189 8.76 8.35 7.58
C TYR A 189 9.34 9.75 7.52
N GLU A 190 10.21 10.05 8.47
CA GLU A 190 11.05 11.25 8.50
C GLU A 190 12.51 10.81 8.36
N ILE A 191 13.30 11.51 7.54
CA ILE A 191 14.71 11.18 7.30
C ILE A 191 15.58 12.28 7.84
N ILE A 192 16.56 11.90 8.64
CA ILE A 192 17.68 12.74 9.05
C ILE A 192 18.92 12.20 8.36
N GLN A 193 19.60 13.06 7.60
CA GLN A 193 20.84 12.73 6.90
C GLN A 193 22.01 13.44 7.56
N ASN A 194 22.98 12.66 8.02
CA ASN A 194 24.23 13.17 8.57
C ASN A 194 25.40 12.75 7.67
N LYS A 195 26.31 13.68 7.41
CA LYS A 195 27.56 13.36 6.71
C LYS A 195 28.46 12.58 7.65
N PHE A 196 29.02 11.48 7.16
CA PHE A 196 29.97 10.70 7.94
C PHE A 196 31.22 11.56 8.24
N THR A 197 31.46 11.87 9.51
CA THR A 197 32.61 12.69 9.92
C THR A 197 33.91 11.92 9.76
N ASP A 198 34.95 12.58 9.24
CA ASP A 198 36.25 11.99 8.91
C ASP A 198 37.01 11.33 10.09
N ASP A 199 36.59 11.57 11.35
CA ASP A 199 37.24 11.02 12.53
C ASP A 199 36.98 9.52 12.74
N PHE A 200 35.81 8.99 12.38
CA PHE A 200 35.57 7.54 12.42
C PHE A 200 36.41 6.78 11.38
N ARG A 201 36.75 7.45 10.27
CA ARG A 201 37.61 6.90 9.21
C ARG A 201 39.02 6.59 9.73
N LYS A 202 39.54 7.38 10.67
CA LYS A 202 40.86 7.19 11.29
C LYS A 202 40.90 5.96 12.21
N ASN A 203 39.82 5.67 12.93
CA ASN A 203 39.76 4.48 13.80
C ASN A 203 39.66 3.18 13.00
N PHE A 204 38.91 3.17 11.89
CA PHE A 204 38.83 2.00 11.00
C PHE A 204 40.14 1.74 10.22
N THR A 205 40.91 2.78 9.89
CA THR A 205 42.22 2.62 9.20
C THR A 205 43.28 1.91 10.03
N ASN A 206 43.10 1.82 11.35
CA ASN A 206 44.04 1.15 12.25
C ASN A 206 43.81 -0.37 12.30
N VAL A 207 42.64 -0.85 11.86
CA VAL A 207 42.26 -2.28 11.89
C VAL A 207 42.39 -2.93 10.50
N TRP A 208 42.08 -2.19 9.42
CA TRP A 208 42.16 -2.70 8.05
C TRP A 208 43.05 -1.77 7.22
N GLY A 209 44.24 -2.25 6.84
CA GLY A 209 45.33 -1.45 6.26
C GLY A 209 44.92 -0.48 5.14
N LYS A 210 45.65 0.64 5.05
CA LYS A 210 45.38 1.86 4.24
C LYS A 210 45.06 1.66 2.75
N ARG A 211 45.35 0.51 2.13
CA ARG A 211 45.09 0.25 0.69
C ARG A 211 43.69 -0.29 0.39
N SER A 212 42.98 -0.88 1.36
CA SER A 212 41.66 -1.52 1.12
C SER A 212 40.46 -0.57 1.28
N LEU A 213 40.63 0.58 1.93
CA LEU A 213 39.51 1.42 2.40
C LEU A 213 39.07 2.52 1.41
N ARG A 214 39.81 2.81 0.34
CA ARG A 214 39.30 3.72 -0.73
C ARG A 214 38.10 3.12 -1.48
N GLN A 215 37.94 1.80 -1.41
CA GLN A 215 36.90 1.03 -2.10
C GLN A 215 35.68 0.72 -1.22
N VAL A 216 35.65 1.17 0.04
CA VAL A 216 34.51 0.91 0.92
C VAL A 216 33.63 2.14 0.99
N LYS A 217 32.42 2.03 0.45
CA LYS A 217 31.36 3.03 0.61
C LYS A 217 30.48 2.57 1.77
N ASN A 218 30.62 3.24 2.91
CA ASN A 218 29.79 2.96 4.08
C ASN A 218 28.49 3.74 3.97
N LEU A 219 27.38 3.03 4.16
CA LEU A 219 26.05 3.58 4.36
C LEU A 219 25.56 3.05 5.71
N THR A 220 25.42 3.93 6.69
CA THR A 220 24.81 3.53 7.96
C THR A 220 23.33 3.88 7.90
N LEU A 221 22.47 2.89 8.12
CA LEU A 221 21.03 3.07 8.15
C LEU A 221 20.52 2.77 9.56
N ARG A 222 20.03 3.78 10.27
CA ARG A 222 19.33 3.59 11.53
C ARG A 222 17.85 3.76 11.25
N SER A 223 17.02 2.78 11.62
CA SER A 223 15.58 2.90 11.49
C SER A 223 14.91 2.57 12.80
N TYR A 224 13.94 3.38 13.22
CA TYR A 224 13.22 3.14 14.45
C TYR A 224 11.82 3.71 14.35
N TYR A 225 10.92 3.21 15.19
CA TYR A 225 9.60 3.79 15.27
C TYR A 225 9.61 5.04 16.14
N LYS A 226 9.05 6.13 15.64
CA LYS A 226 9.05 7.43 16.31
C LYS A 226 8.46 7.36 17.72
N ASP A 227 7.33 6.65 17.84
CA ASP A 227 6.57 6.50 19.07
C ASP A 227 6.44 5.02 19.44
N THR A 228 6.13 4.73 20.71
CA THR A 228 5.87 3.37 21.21
C THR A 228 4.42 2.92 21.01
N GLU A 229 3.52 3.91 20.86
CA GLU A 229 2.08 3.75 20.72
C GLU A 229 1.62 4.49 19.48
N TYR A 230 0.59 3.97 18.81
CA TYR A 230 0.05 4.58 17.59
C TYR A 230 -1.46 4.57 17.64
N TYR A 231 -2.04 5.63 17.07
CA TYR A 231 -3.48 5.75 16.92
C TYR A 231 -3.92 5.09 15.62
N ALA A 232 -5.02 4.32 15.70
CA ALA A 232 -5.69 3.81 14.52
C ALA A 232 -6.78 4.79 14.08
N LEU A 233 -6.82 5.11 12.79
CA LEU A 233 -7.92 5.80 12.16
C LEU A 233 -9.09 4.82 12.04
N LEU A 234 -10.16 5.08 12.77
CA LEU A 234 -11.36 4.25 12.80
C LEU A 234 -12.43 4.84 11.89
N ARG A 235 -12.80 4.09 10.86
CA ARG A 235 -13.93 4.41 9.99
C ARG A 235 -15.17 3.71 10.51
N HIS A 236 -16.17 4.49 10.92
CA HIS A 236 -17.46 4.01 11.40
C HIS A 236 -18.58 4.70 10.63
N GLN A 237 -19.79 4.13 10.70
CA GLN A 237 -20.98 4.77 10.14
C GLN A 237 -21.44 5.88 11.08
N GLU A 238 -21.44 7.14 10.62
CA GLU A 238 -21.90 8.28 11.43
C GLU A 238 -23.42 8.29 11.65
N PHE A 239 -24.21 7.91 10.63
CA PHE A 239 -25.67 7.94 10.69
C PHE A 239 -26.29 6.63 10.23
N LYS A 240 -27.08 5.99 11.10
CA LYS A 240 -27.99 4.90 10.72
C LYS A 240 -29.37 5.48 10.36
N LEU A 241 -30.19 4.69 9.68
CA LEU A 241 -31.57 5.09 9.35
C LEU A 241 -32.39 5.40 10.61
N VAL A 242 -32.17 4.66 11.69
CA VAL A 242 -32.84 4.89 12.97
C VAL A 242 -32.44 6.24 13.56
N ASP A 243 -31.14 6.56 13.56
CA ASP A 243 -30.63 7.84 14.07
C ASP A 243 -31.18 9.02 13.26
N PHE A 244 -31.27 8.85 11.94
CA PHE A 244 -31.89 9.84 11.04
C PHE A 244 -33.38 10.04 11.35
N LEU A 245 -34.15 8.96 11.49
CA LEU A 245 -35.58 9.03 11.82
C LEU A 245 -35.80 9.65 13.20
N SER A 246 -34.96 9.32 14.17
CA SER A 246 -34.97 9.93 15.51
C SER A 246 -34.66 11.42 15.46
N TYR A 247 -33.70 11.84 14.64
CA TYR A 247 -33.35 13.25 14.45
C TYR A 247 -34.51 14.05 13.83
N VAL A 248 -35.08 13.56 12.72
CA VAL A 248 -36.23 14.20 12.06
C VAL A 248 -37.46 14.20 12.97
N GLY A 249 -37.75 13.09 13.64
CA GLY A 249 -38.86 12.98 14.59
C GLY A 249 -38.72 13.92 15.77
N GLY A 250 -37.50 14.11 16.30
CA GLY A 250 -37.21 15.06 17.36
C GLY A 250 -37.49 16.51 16.95
N ILE A 251 -37.05 16.91 15.75
CA ILE A 251 -37.29 18.26 15.22
C ILE A 251 -38.78 18.50 14.95
N LEU A 252 -39.46 17.55 14.30
CA LEU A 252 -40.89 17.67 14.00
C LEU A 252 -41.75 17.67 15.28
N GLY A 253 -41.40 16.85 16.27
CA GLY A 253 -42.07 16.83 17.56
C GLY A 253 -41.86 18.12 18.35
N LEU A 254 -40.66 18.70 18.31
CA LEU A 254 -40.34 19.93 19.04
C LEU A 254 -40.98 21.19 18.41
N PHE A 255 -40.88 21.36 17.10
CA PHE A 255 -41.31 22.59 16.42
C PHE A 255 -42.74 22.55 15.89
N ALA A 256 -43.21 21.39 15.42
CA ALA A 256 -44.53 21.26 14.82
C ALA A 256 -45.53 20.51 15.72
N GLY A 257 -45.07 19.92 16.83
CA GLY A 257 -45.90 19.08 17.70
C GLY A 257 -46.41 17.81 17.01
N ILE A 258 -45.83 17.45 15.87
CA ILE A 258 -46.24 16.27 15.08
C ILE A 258 -45.63 15.03 15.73
N SER A 259 -46.49 14.08 16.09
CA SER A 259 -46.09 12.78 16.64
C SER A 259 -46.38 11.66 15.64
N SER A 260 -45.88 10.45 15.90
CA SER A 260 -46.20 9.26 15.10
C SER A 260 -47.71 9.02 15.01
N LEU A 261 -48.46 9.30 16.09
CA LEU A 261 -49.92 9.19 16.11
C LEU A 261 -50.58 10.20 15.17
N SER A 262 -50.07 11.43 15.11
CA SER A 262 -50.56 12.48 14.20
C SER A 262 -50.43 12.06 12.73
N ILE A 263 -49.37 11.31 12.37
CA ILE A 263 -49.18 10.79 11.00
C ILE A 263 -50.25 9.73 10.67
N PHE A 264 -50.53 8.80 11.60
CA PHE A 264 -51.59 7.80 11.40
C PHE A 264 -52.97 8.45 11.26
N GLU A 265 -53.25 9.51 12.02
CA GLU A 265 -54.50 10.27 11.92
C GLU A 265 -54.65 10.91 10.53
N VAL A 266 -53.59 11.50 9.98
CA VAL A 266 -53.58 12.06 8.62
C VAL A 266 -53.81 10.98 7.57
N ILE A 267 -53.13 9.83 7.67
CA ILE A 267 -53.32 8.70 6.73
C ILE A 267 -54.75 8.18 6.79
N TYR A 268 -55.29 8.00 7.99
CA TYR A 268 -56.67 7.57 8.20
C TYR A 268 -57.65 8.56 7.55
N PHE A 269 -57.46 9.86 7.78
CA PHE A 269 -58.32 10.89 7.24
C PHE A 269 -58.25 10.95 5.71
N ILE A 270 -57.04 10.92 5.13
CA ILE A 270 -56.85 10.94 3.68
C ILE A 270 -57.47 9.70 3.04
N THR A 271 -57.15 8.50 3.54
CA THR A 271 -57.64 7.24 2.94
C THR A 271 -59.15 7.11 3.04
N LEU A 272 -59.74 7.27 4.23
CA LEU A 272 -61.19 7.11 4.40
C LEU A 272 -61.97 8.24 3.75
N ARG A 273 -61.53 9.49 3.88
CA ARG A 273 -62.26 10.62 3.31
C ARG A 273 -62.22 10.59 1.78
N LEU A 274 -61.06 10.33 1.16
CA LEU A 274 -60.98 10.16 -0.29
C LEU A 274 -61.79 8.95 -0.77
N PHE A 275 -61.75 7.81 -0.07
CA PHE A 275 -62.57 6.66 -0.45
C PHE A 275 -64.07 6.96 -0.33
N THR A 276 -64.52 7.63 0.74
CA THR A 276 -65.95 7.97 0.89
C THR A 276 -66.41 9.01 -0.12
N ASP A 277 -65.56 10.00 -0.46
CA ASP A 277 -65.89 11.03 -1.43
C ASP A 277 -65.88 10.47 -2.86
N LEU A 278 -64.93 9.60 -3.22
CA LEU A 278 -64.93 8.86 -4.49
C LEU A 278 -66.11 7.90 -4.60
N TRP A 279 -66.44 7.19 -3.52
CA TRP A 279 -67.56 6.25 -3.51
C TRP A 279 -68.91 6.97 -3.57
N ARG A 280 -69.03 8.17 -3.00
CA ARG A 280 -70.19 9.05 -3.21
C ARG A 280 -70.27 9.56 -4.64
N HIS A 281 -69.14 9.95 -5.25
CA HIS A 281 -69.13 10.44 -6.63
C HIS A 281 -69.47 9.35 -7.65
N PHE A 282 -69.07 8.10 -7.43
CA PHE A 282 -69.42 6.96 -8.30
C PHE A 282 -70.87 6.45 -8.14
N ARG A 283 -71.59 6.90 -7.11
CA ARG A 283 -72.96 6.46 -6.80
C ARG A 283 -74.03 7.52 -7.16
N SER A 284 -73.61 8.69 -7.65
CA SER A 284 -74.46 9.71 -8.28
C SER A 284 -74.42 9.59 -9.79
#